data_AF-U2T557-F1
#
_entry.id   AF-U2T557-F1
#
_cell.length_a   1.000
_cell.length_b   1.000
_cell.length_c   1.000
_cell.angle_alpha   90.00
_cell.angle_beta   90.00
_cell.angle_gamma   90.00
#
_symmetry.space_group_name_H-M   'P 1'
#
loop_
_entity.id
_entity.type
_entity.pdbx_description
1 polymer ?
#
loop_
_entity_poly.entity_id
_entity_poly.type
_entity_poly.pdbx_seq_one_letter_code
_entity_poly.pdbx_strand_id
1 'polypeptide(L)'
;MEVVLVILQACVVIGAIVLGVRVGGIGLGLWGVVGTAILVFVFRLPPGSPPVDAFFIIIAVITASSAMQAAGGIDFLVSIASKIIQRNPRRLTYVAPLVAFVFTVLSGTSNIFFALIPVIYETAYRNGQRPERALAASTVTSGLGITASPVSAAMAAYLVLMEAKGFGLPQVLAITVPSAIVACIVTSFVQQRIGKELIADPVFRKRVEAGTVEVPAALEASFAAQASGGA
;
A
#
# COMPACT_ATOMS: atom_id res chain seq x y z
N MET A 1 4.05 37.28 9.15
CA MET A 1 2.89 37.27 8.22
C MET A 1 3.01 36.16 7.18
N GLU A 2 4.18 35.94 6.58
CA GLU A 2 4.36 34.87 5.58
C GLU A 2 4.03 33.46 6.09
N VAL A 3 4.46 33.11 7.31
CA VAL A 3 4.15 31.80 7.90
C VAL A 3 2.64 31.57 8.04
N VAL A 4 1.88 32.60 8.44
CA VAL A 4 0.41 32.51 8.57
C VAL A 4 -0.23 32.28 7.20
N LEU A 5 0.27 32.97 6.17
CA LEU A 5 -0.23 32.84 4.80
C LEU A 5 0.08 31.45 4.22
N VAL A 6 1.28 30.91 4.46
CA VAL A 6 1.65 29.54 4.08
C VAL A 6 0.79 28.51 4.82
N ILE A 7 0.52 28.70 6.11
CA ILE A 7 -0.35 27.81 6.88
C ILE A 7 -1.78 27.82 6.30
N LEU A 8 -2.32 29.00 5.97
CA LEU A 8 -3.66 29.11 5.37
C LEU A 8 -3.72 28.43 3.99
N GLN A 9 -2.71 28.60 3.15
CA GLN A 9 -2.60 27.91 1.86
C GLN A 9 -2.52 26.39 2.05
N ALA A 10 -1.72 25.92 3.01
CA ALA A 10 -1.63 24.50 3.35
C ALA A 10 -2.98 23.96 3.85
N CYS A 11 -3.73 24.72 4.64
CA CYS A 11 -5.08 24.35 5.07
C CYS A 11 -6.03 24.20 3.87
N VAL A 12 -5.94 25.06 2.86
CA VAL A 12 -6.74 24.93 1.63
C VAL A 12 -6.38 23.66 0.87
N VAL A 13 -5.09 23.39 0.69
CA VAL A 13 -4.61 22.17 0.00
C VAL A 13 -5.07 20.91 0.74
N ILE A 14 -4.81 20.84 2.05
CA ILE A 14 -5.20 19.69 2.89
C ILE A 14 -6.72 19.56 2.91
N GLY A 15 -7.47 20.65 3.04
CA GLY A 15 -8.93 20.66 3.02
C GLY A 15 -9.50 20.11 1.71
N ALA A 16 -8.96 20.56 0.57
CA ALA A 16 -9.34 20.05 -0.74
C ALA A 16 -9.03 18.56 -0.89
N ILE A 17 -7.86 18.08 -0.43
CA ILE A 17 -7.50 16.65 -0.44
C ILE A 17 -8.48 15.84 0.41
N VAL A 18 -8.77 16.27 1.65
CA VAL A 18 -9.67 15.56 2.56
C VAL A 18 -11.08 15.46 1.98
N LEU A 19 -11.60 16.55 1.42
CA LEU A 19 -12.91 16.55 0.76
C LEU A 19 -12.91 15.68 -0.50
N GLY A 20 -11.84 15.75 -1.30
CA GLY A 20 -11.65 14.92 -2.49
C GLY A 20 -11.64 13.42 -2.17
N VAL A 21 -10.87 13.01 -1.16
CA VAL A 21 -10.78 11.60 -0.71
C VAL A 21 -12.13 11.11 -0.15
N ARG A 22 -12.87 11.97 0.56
CA ARG A 22 -14.21 11.60 1.08
C ARG A 22 -15.26 11.41 -0.01
N VAL A 23 -15.24 12.24 -1.05
CA VAL A 23 -16.19 12.11 -2.18
C VAL A 23 -15.79 10.93 -3.08
N GLY A 24 -14.49 10.70 -3.26
CA GLY A 24 -13.96 9.60 -4.06
C GLY A 24 -14.18 9.76 -5.57
N GLY A 25 -13.61 8.85 -6.36
CA GLY A 25 -13.76 8.81 -7.82
C GLY A 25 -13.39 10.12 -8.50
N ILE A 26 -14.30 10.64 -9.33
CA ILE A 26 -14.14 11.93 -10.05
C ILE A 26 -14.02 13.12 -9.08
N GLY A 27 -14.59 13.00 -7.87
CA GLY A 27 -14.57 14.05 -6.85
C GLY A 27 -13.15 14.42 -6.40
N LEU A 28 -12.21 13.48 -6.43
CA LEU A 28 -10.81 13.75 -6.08
C LEU A 28 -10.15 14.71 -7.07
N GLY A 29 -10.49 14.61 -8.36
CA GLY A 29 -10.03 15.55 -9.39
C GLY A 29 -10.70 16.92 -9.30
N LEU A 30 -12.02 16.94 -9.11
CA LEU A 30 -12.82 18.18 -8.96
C LEU A 30 -12.34 19.04 -7.79
N TRP A 31 -12.15 18.44 -6.61
CA TRP A 31 -11.64 19.17 -5.45
C TRP A 31 -10.21 19.67 -5.65
N GLY A 32 -9.38 18.99 -6.44
CA GLY A 32 -8.07 19.50 -6.86
C GLY A 32 -8.17 20.78 -7.69
N VAL A 33 -9.12 20.84 -8.64
CA VAL A 33 -9.39 22.06 -9.44
C VAL A 33 -9.91 23.19 -8.55
N VAL A 34 -10.87 22.90 -7.67
CA VAL A 34 -11.43 23.88 -6.73
C VAL A 34 -10.34 24.42 -5.78
N GLY A 35 -9.51 23.55 -5.21
CA GLY A 35 -8.39 23.95 -4.35
C GLY A 35 -7.40 24.84 -5.10
N THR A 36 -7.04 24.48 -6.33
CA THR A 36 -6.16 25.29 -7.18
C THR A 36 -6.80 26.64 -7.53
N ALA A 37 -8.10 26.67 -7.82
CA ALA A 37 -8.83 27.91 -8.09
C ALA A 37 -8.82 28.84 -6.86
N ILE A 38 -9.02 28.31 -5.65
CA ILE A 38 -8.95 29.10 -4.42
C ILE A 38 -7.53 29.68 -4.26
N LEU A 39 -6.48 28.89 -4.48
CA LEU A 39 -5.10 29.36 -4.38
C LEU A 39 -4.78 30.47 -5.39
N VAL A 40 -5.26 30.35 -6.63
CA VAL A 40 -5.00 31.35 -7.69
C VAL A 40 -5.87 32.60 -7.52
N PHE A 41 -7.18 32.47 -7.29
CA PHE A 41 -8.09 33.62 -7.27
C PHE A 41 -8.15 34.33 -5.90
N VAL A 42 -8.05 33.59 -4.80
CA VAL A 42 -8.13 34.17 -3.44
C VAL A 42 -6.75 34.56 -2.94
N PHE A 43 -5.79 33.63 -2.98
CA PHE A 43 -4.43 33.87 -2.49
C PHE A 43 -3.52 34.55 -3.53
N ARG A 44 -4.02 34.79 -4.75
CA ARG A 44 -3.31 35.46 -5.85
C ARG A 44 -1.95 34.84 -6.18
N LEU A 45 -1.84 33.52 -6.02
CA LEU A 45 -0.66 32.79 -6.44
C LEU A 45 -0.57 32.78 -7.97
N PRO A 46 0.63 32.90 -8.55
CA PRO A 46 0.80 32.79 -9.99
C PRO A 46 0.31 31.41 -10.47
N PRO A 47 -0.48 31.34 -11.55
CA PRO A 47 -0.91 30.05 -12.09
C PRO A 47 0.31 29.27 -12.59
N GLY A 48 0.36 27.98 -12.23
CA GLY A 48 1.39 27.07 -12.73
C GLY A 48 1.18 26.74 -14.21
N SER A 49 2.22 26.18 -14.84
CA SER A 49 2.08 25.60 -16.17
C SER A 49 1.18 24.36 -16.14
N PRO A 50 0.39 24.11 -17.20
CA PRO A 50 -0.33 22.84 -17.33
C PRO A 50 0.64 21.66 -17.31
N PRO A 51 0.36 20.58 -16.54
CA PRO A 51 1.28 19.46 -16.40
C PRO A 51 1.16 18.47 -17.57
N VAL A 52 1.44 18.94 -18.79
CA VAL A 52 1.27 18.18 -20.04
C VAL A 52 2.04 16.85 -20.02
N ASP A 53 3.28 16.86 -19.53
CA ASP A 53 4.10 15.66 -19.43
C ASP A 53 3.47 14.63 -18.48
N ALA A 54 2.94 15.08 -17.34
CA ALA A 54 2.26 14.20 -16.40
C ALA A 54 0.99 13.60 -17.01
N PHE A 55 0.22 14.36 -17.79
CA PHE A 55 -0.95 13.84 -18.51
C PHE A 55 -0.56 12.73 -19.50
N PHE A 56 0.46 12.96 -20.33
CA PHE A 56 0.92 11.93 -21.28
C PHE A 56 1.45 10.69 -20.59
N ILE A 57 2.18 10.84 -19.48
CA ILE A 57 2.68 9.70 -18.72
C ILE A 57 1.51 8.92 -18.10
N ILE A 58 0.51 9.59 -17.52
CA ILE A 58 -0.68 8.91 -16.98
C ILE A 58 -1.39 8.12 -18.08
N ILE A 59 -1.61 8.70 -19.26
CA ILE A 59 -2.25 8.00 -20.39
C ILE A 59 -1.42 6.79 -20.83
N ALA A 60 -0.10 6.94 -20.98
CA ALA A 60 0.80 5.86 -21.37
C ALA A 60 0.78 4.70 -20.36
N VAL A 61 0.84 5.03 -19.06
CA VAL A 61 0.83 4.05 -17.96
C VAL A 61 -0.51 3.32 -17.89
N ILE A 62 -1.64 4.05 -17.96
CA ILE A 62 -2.97 3.43 -17.95
C ILE A 62 -3.13 2.50 -19.17
N THR A 63 -2.67 2.92 -20.34
CA THR A 63 -2.74 2.10 -21.56
C THR A 63 -1.91 0.83 -21.42
N ALA A 64 -0.66 0.94 -20.95
CA ALA A 64 0.22 -0.20 -20.74
C ALA A 64 -0.32 -1.16 -19.66
N SER A 65 -0.82 -0.63 -18.54
CA SER A 65 -1.43 -1.42 -17.47
C SER A 65 -2.70 -2.14 -17.94
N SER A 66 -3.54 -1.46 -18.73
CA SER A 66 -4.75 -2.05 -19.32
C SER A 66 -4.41 -3.17 -20.32
N ALA A 67 -3.38 -2.98 -21.14
CA ALA A 67 -2.88 -4.02 -22.04
C ALA A 67 -2.34 -5.24 -21.26
N MET A 68 -1.60 -5.00 -20.18
CA MET A 68 -1.10 -6.06 -19.29
C MET A 68 -2.24 -6.82 -18.60
N GLN A 69 -3.29 -6.12 -18.15
CA GLN A 69 -4.48 -6.74 -17.59
C GLN A 69 -5.21 -7.58 -18.64
N ALA A 70 -5.42 -7.05 -19.84
CA ALA A 70 -6.10 -7.75 -20.94
C ALA A 70 -5.33 -8.99 -21.41
N ALA A 71 -4.00 -8.97 -21.35
CA ALA A 71 -3.13 -10.11 -21.67
C ALA A 71 -3.05 -11.16 -20.55
N GLY A 72 -3.70 -10.96 -19.40
CA GLY A 72 -3.61 -11.86 -18.24
C GLY A 72 -2.28 -11.75 -17.47
N GLY A 73 -1.48 -10.71 -17.73
CA GLY A 73 -0.17 -10.51 -17.08
C GLY A 73 -0.30 -10.31 -15.58
N ILE A 74 -1.40 -9.70 -15.12
CA ILE A 74 -1.66 -9.51 -13.69
C ILE A 74 -1.96 -10.83 -13.00
N ASP A 75 -2.77 -11.71 -13.60
CA ASP A 75 -3.05 -13.04 -13.07
C ASP A 75 -1.78 -13.88 -12.97
N PHE A 76 -0.90 -13.76 -13.96
CA PHE A 76 0.43 -14.37 -13.93
C PHE A 76 1.26 -13.87 -12.75
N LEU A 77 1.36 -12.55 -12.55
CA LEU A 77 2.10 -11.96 -11.43
C LEU A 77 1.49 -12.36 -10.07
N VAL A 78 0.16 -12.40 -9.94
CA VAL A 78 -0.55 -12.89 -8.74
C VAL A 78 -0.20 -14.34 -8.46
N SER A 79 -0.15 -15.19 -9.50
CA SER A 79 0.19 -16.61 -9.34
C SER A 79 1.61 -16.81 -8.80
N ILE A 80 2.57 -16.00 -9.25
CA ILE A 80 3.96 -16.02 -8.77
C ILE A 80 4.01 -15.53 -7.32
N ALA A 81 3.42 -14.38 -7.04
CA ALA A 81 3.38 -13.81 -5.70
C ALA A 81 2.77 -14.79 -4.69
N SER A 82 1.68 -15.45 -5.08
CA SER A 82 1.00 -16.46 -4.27
C SER A 82 1.90 -17.66 -3.95
N LYS A 83 2.62 -18.19 -4.96
CA LYS A 83 3.57 -19.28 -4.77
C LYS A 83 4.71 -18.90 -3.81
N ILE A 84 5.24 -17.68 -3.91
CA ILE A 84 6.34 -17.21 -3.03
C ILE A 84 5.86 -17.11 -1.58
N ILE A 85 4.67 -16.54 -1.37
CA ILE A 85 4.05 -16.36 -0.05
C ILE A 85 3.79 -17.73 0.60
N GLN A 86 3.13 -18.64 -0.12
CA GLN A 86 2.78 -19.97 0.40
C GLN A 86 4.01 -20.85 0.67
N ARG A 87 5.12 -20.64 -0.05
CA ARG A 87 6.38 -21.38 0.15
C ARG A 87 7.13 -20.96 1.42
N ASN A 88 6.85 -19.78 1.98
CA ASN A 88 7.58 -19.24 3.13
C ASN A 88 6.69 -18.83 4.31
N PRO A 89 5.83 -19.74 4.82
CA PRO A 89 4.82 -19.39 5.82
C PRO A 89 5.40 -18.99 7.18
N ARG A 90 6.55 -19.54 7.57
CA ARG A 90 7.20 -19.21 8.86
C ARG A 90 7.67 -17.76 8.97
N ARG A 91 7.92 -17.09 7.83
CA ARG A 91 8.41 -15.70 7.78
C ARG A 91 7.44 -14.78 7.05
N LEU A 92 6.14 -15.10 7.11
CA LEU A 92 5.10 -14.41 6.35
C LEU A 92 5.10 -12.89 6.58
N THR A 93 5.31 -12.44 7.82
CA THR A 93 5.37 -11.00 8.17
C THR A 93 6.47 -10.24 7.44
N TYR A 94 7.52 -10.91 6.92
CA TYR A 94 8.57 -10.28 6.10
C TYR A 94 8.37 -10.53 4.60
N VAL A 95 7.95 -11.75 4.25
CA VAL A 95 7.82 -12.17 2.85
C VAL A 95 6.63 -11.47 2.19
N ALA A 96 5.48 -11.42 2.85
CA ALA A 96 4.29 -10.82 2.27
C ALA A 96 4.47 -9.31 1.97
N PRO A 97 5.10 -8.49 2.83
CA PRO A 97 5.33 -7.08 2.51
C PRO A 97 6.33 -6.85 1.37
N LEU A 98 7.41 -7.64 1.31
CA LEU A 98 8.38 -7.56 0.21
C LEU A 98 7.76 -8.00 -1.12
N VAL A 99 6.95 -9.06 -1.11
CA VAL A 99 6.23 -9.50 -2.31
C VAL A 99 5.24 -8.42 -2.75
N ALA A 100 4.47 -7.83 -1.82
CA ALA A 100 3.55 -6.74 -2.13
C ALA A 100 4.26 -5.50 -2.71
N PHE A 101 5.45 -5.16 -2.20
CA PHE A 101 6.30 -4.11 -2.73
C PHE A 101 6.68 -4.39 -4.18
N VAL A 102 7.36 -5.51 -4.44
CA VAL A 102 7.85 -5.88 -5.79
C VAL A 102 6.68 -5.96 -6.77
N PHE A 103 5.57 -6.55 -6.34
CA PHE A 103 4.36 -6.66 -7.13
C PHE A 103 3.79 -5.30 -7.53
N THR A 104 3.78 -4.34 -6.59
CA THR A 104 3.35 -2.96 -6.88
C THR A 104 4.35 -2.23 -7.77
N VAL A 105 5.66 -2.43 -7.57
CA VAL A 105 6.71 -1.84 -8.39
C VAL A 105 6.59 -2.28 -9.85
N LEU A 106 6.39 -3.57 -10.09
CA LEU A 106 6.22 -4.14 -11.43
C LEU A 106 4.91 -3.70 -12.09
N SER A 107 3.84 -3.60 -11.30
CA SER A 107 2.55 -3.20 -11.81
C SER A 107 2.40 -1.69 -12.04
N GLY A 108 3.11 -0.86 -11.28
CA GLY A 108 2.92 0.59 -11.24
C GLY A 108 1.72 1.07 -10.41
N THR A 109 0.90 0.18 -9.84
CA THR A 109 -0.26 0.56 -9.00
C THR A 109 -0.43 -0.36 -7.79
N SER A 110 -0.77 0.24 -6.64
CA SER A 110 -1.04 -0.52 -5.41
C SER A 110 -2.38 -1.24 -5.43
N ASN A 111 -3.30 -0.91 -6.34
CA ASN A 111 -4.62 -1.56 -6.38
C ASN A 111 -4.53 -3.07 -6.63
N ILE A 112 -3.46 -3.54 -7.27
CA ILE A 112 -3.30 -4.97 -7.52
C ILE A 112 -3.05 -5.74 -6.21
N PHE A 113 -2.52 -5.09 -5.17
CA PHE A 113 -2.31 -5.70 -3.86
C PHE A 113 -3.59 -6.34 -3.29
N PHE A 114 -4.79 -5.84 -3.64
CA PHE A 114 -6.05 -6.44 -3.21
C PHE A 114 -6.18 -7.92 -3.59
N ALA A 115 -5.58 -8.36 -4.71
CA ALA A 115 -5.56 -9.76 -5.12
C ALA A 115 -4.68 -10.64 -4.20
N LEU A 116 -3.71 -10.05 -3.49
CA LEU A 116 -2.84 -10.77 -2.55
C LEU A 116 -3.41 -10.86 -1.14
N ILE A 117 -4.38 -10.02 -0.78
CA ILE A 117 -5.00 -10.02 0.56
C ILE A 117 -5.55 -11.41 0.94
N PRO A 118 -6.36 -12.09 0.10
CA PRO A 118 -6.88 -13.41 0.45
C PRO A 118 -5.77 -14.44 0.64
N VAL A 119 -4.73 -14.39 -0.19
CA VAL A 119 -3.60 -15.33 -0.16
C VAL A 119 -2.76 -15.14 1.10
N ILE A 120 -2.48 -13.89 1.47
CA ILE A 120 -1.77 -13.55 2.72
C ILE A 120 -2.61 -13.99 3.91
N TYR A 121 -3.91 -13.70 3.90
CA TYR A 121 -4.82 -14.09 4.97
C TYR A 121 -4.86 -15.60 5.17
N GLU A 122 -5.11 -16.35 4.10
CA GLU A 122 -5.22 -17.81 4.15
C GLU A 122 -3.90 -18.47 4.57
N THR A 123 -2.77 -17.95 4.08
CA THR A 123 -1.43 -18.43 4.47
C THR A 123 -1.15 -18.13 5.95
N ALA A 124 -1.48 -16.93 6.44
CA ALA A 124 -1.32 -16.58 7.85
C ALA A 124 -2.18 -17.48 8.73
N TYR A 125 -3.46 -17.57 8.37
CA TYR A 125 -4.47 -18.27 9.13
C TYR A 125 -4.14 -19.76 9.27
N ARG A 126 -3.84 -20.44 8.15
CA ARG A 126 -3.46 -21.87 8.15
C ARG A 126 -2.24 -22.18 9.02
N ASN A 127 -1.33 -21.23 9.16
CA ASN A 127 -0.12 -21.37 9.98
C ASN A 127 -0.30 -20.88 11.42
N GLY A 128 -1.53 -20.58 11.83
CA GLY A 128 -1.83 -20.10 13.18
C GLY A 128 -1.30 -18.70 13.50
N GLN A 129 -0.91 -17.95 12.48
CA GLN A 129 -0.41 -16.59 12.64
C GLN A 129 -1.57 -15.60 12.50
N ARG A 130 -1.49 -14.48 13.23
CA ARG A 130 -2.44 -13.38 13.05
C ARG A 130 -2.30 -12.77 11.66
N PRO A 131 -3.33 -12.80 10.81
CA PRO A 131 -3.27 -12.21 9.47
C PRO A 131 -2.99 -10.72 9.48
N GLU A 132 -3.50 -10.02 10.50
CA GLU A 132 -3.31 -8.57 10.71
C GLU A 132 -1.84 -8.14 10.61
N ARG A 133 -0.91 -8.93 11.16
CA ARG A 133 0.52 -8.58 11.18
C ARG A 133 1.09 -8.48 9.77
N ALA A 134 0.82 -9.47 8.92
CA ALA A 134 1.30 -9.47 7.55
C ALA A 134 0.53 -8.46 6.68
N LEU A 135 -0.79 -8.41 6.81
CA LEU A 135 -1.65 -7.54 6.00
C LEU A 135 -1.37 -6.05 6.21
N ALA A 136 -1.18 -5.61 7.45
CA ALA A 136 -0.87 -4.22 7.76
C ALA A 136 0.44 -3.77 7.11
N ALA A 137 1.51 -4.55 7.32
CA ALA A 137 2.81 -4.26 6.73
C ALA A 137 2.75 -4.29 5.19
N SER A 138 2.10 -5.29 4.59
CA SER A 138 1.97 -5.40 3.14
C SER A 138 1.21 -4.25 2.49
N THR A 139 0.16 -3.74 3.15
CA THR A 139 -0.62 -2.61 2.63
C THR A 139 0.22 -1.35 2.55
N VAL A 140 0.98 -1.05 3.61
CA VAL A 140 1.86 0.13 3.66
C VAL A 140 2.99 -0.01 2.64
N THR A 141 3.63 -1.18 2.55
CA THR A 141 4.73 -1.39 1.61
C THR A 141 4.27 -1.41 0.16
N SER A 142 3.04 -1.87 -0.13
CA SER A 142 2.45 -1.72 -1.47
C SER A 142 2.36 -0.24 -1.85
N GLY A 143 1.89 0.63 -0.96
CA GLY A 143 1.88 2.08 -1.19
C GLY A 143 3.26 2.67 -1.48
N LEU A 144 4.30 2.24 -0.75
CA LEU A 144 5.68 2.63 -1.02
C LEU A 144 6.16 2.16 -2.40
N GLY A 145 5.70 1.01 -2.88
CA GLY A 145 6.02 0.48 -4.21
C GLY A 145 5.67 1.44 -5.35
N ILE A 146 4.62 2.25 -5.19
CA ILE A 146 4.20 3.26 -6.19
C ILE A 146 5.31 4.31 -6.40
N THR A 147 6.02 4.67 -5.32
CA THR A 147 7.12 5.65 -5.35
C THR A 147 8.45 5.07 -5.84
N ALA A 148 8.54 3.75 -5.95
CA ALA A 148 9.71 3.02 -6.39
C ALA A 148 9.51 2.37 -7.78
N SER A 149 8.38 2.64 -8.45
CA SER A 149 8.06 2.10 -9.76
C SER A 149 8.41 3.10 -10.88
N PRO A 150 9.18 2.70 -11.91
CA PRO A 150 9.44 3.55 -13.07
C PRO A 150 8.20 3.82 -13.93
N VAL A 151 7.16 2.99 -13.81
CA VAL A 151 5.94 3.06 -14.62
C VAL A 151 4.79 3.70 -13.83
N SER A 152 5.03 4.24 -12.64
CA SER A 152 3.98 4.83 -11.82
C SER A 152 3.76 6.31 -12.14
N ALA A 153 2.50 6.76 -12.08
CA ALA A 153 2.15 8.17 -12.18
C ALA A 153 2.83 9.04 -11.09
N ALA A 154 3.08 8.49 -9.90
CA ALA A 154 3.80 9.21 -8.85
C ALA A 154 5.27 9.45 -9.21
N MET A 155 5.91 8.47 -9.86
CA MET A 155 7.28 8.63 -10.34
C MET A 155 7.37 9.67 -11.46
N ALA A 156 6.40 9.66 -12.37
CA ALA A 156 6.26 10.70 -13.39
C ALA A 156 6.26 12.10 -12.79
N ALA A 157 5.40 12.32 -11.79
CA ALA A 157 5.34 13.59 -11.07
C ALA A 157 6.66 13.91 -10.37
N TYR A 158 7.31 12.92 -9.73
CA TYR A 158 8.63 13.13 -9.11
C TYR A 158 9.67 13.57 -10.12
N LEU A 159 9.73 12.98 -11.30
CA LEU A 159 10.70 13.36 -12.33
C LEU A 159 10.49 14.81 -12.76
N VAL A 160 9.25 15.24 -13.03
CA VAL A 160 8.94 16.63 -13.36
C VAL A 160 9.37 17.59 -12.25
N LEU A 161 9.13 17.22 -10.98
CA LEU A 161 9.53 18.03 -9.82
C LEU A 161 11.05 18.06 -9.61
N MET A 162 11.75 16.98 -9.94
CA MET A 162 13.18 16.78 -9.67
C MET A 162 14.07 17.16 -10.85
N GLU A 163 13.50 17.35 -12.05
CA GLU A 163 14.20 17.79 -13.25
C GLU A 163 14.93 19.12 -13.01
N ALA A 164 14.26 20.07 -12.35
CA ALA A 164 14.85 21.36 -11.96
C ALA A 164 16.06 21.22 -11.01
N LYS A 165 16.23 20.07 -10.36
CA LYS A 165 17.36 19.76 -9.48
C LYS A 165 18.40 18.83 -10.13
N GLY A 166 18.23 18.45 -11.39
CA GLY A 166 19.16 17.60 -12.13
C GLY A 166 19.13 16.12 -11.75
N PHE A 167 18.09 15.65 -11.06
CA PHE A 167 17.94 14.22 -10.75
C PHE A 167 17.15 13.52 -11.85
N GLY A 168 17.74 12.49 -12.43
CA GLY A 168 17.07 11.59 -13.37
C GLY A 168 16.43 10.37 -12.69
N LEU A 169 15.73 9.57 -13.49
CA LEU A 169 15.10 8.32 -13.04
C LEU A 169 16.05 7.36 -12.31
N PRO A 170 17.30 7.12 -12.79
CA PRO A 170 18.22 6.24 -12.07
C PRO A 170 18.54 6.72 -10.65
N GLN A 171 18.74 8.02 -10.47
CA GLN A 171 19.05 8.59 -9.16
C GLN A 171 17.86 8.53 -8.20
N VAL A 172 16.65 8.82 -8.69
CA VAL A 172 15.43 8.72 -7.87
C VAL A 172 15.22 7.28 -7.42
N LEU A 173 15.31 6.30 -8.34
CA LEU A 173 15.16 4.88 -8.00
C LEU A 173 16.26 4.37 -7.06
N ALA A 174 17.50 4.85 -7.22
CA ALA A 174 18.61 4.52 -6.33
C ALA A 174 18.36 4.98 -4.88
N ILE A 175 17.47 5.93 -4.65
CA ILE A 175 17.07 6.39 -3.32
C ILE A 175 15.79 5.70 -2.87
N THR A 176 14.75 5.69 -3.71
CA THR A 176 13.41 5.21 -3.32
C THR A 176 13.36 3.70 -3.14
N VAL A 177 14.05 2.92 -3.99
CA VAL A 177 14.04 1.45 -3.88
C VAL A 177 14.71 0.98 -2.58
N PRO A 178 15.95 1.40 -2.25
CA PRO A 178 16.57 0.98 -1.00
C PRO A 178 15.82 1.51 0.23
N SER A 179 15.34 2.76 0.18
CA SER A 179 14.56 3.34 1.28
C SER A 179 13.28 2.54 1.55
N ALA A 180 12.54 2.16 0.51
CA ALA A 180 11.32 1.37 0.65
C ALA A 180 11.61 -0.04 1.17
N ILE A 181 12.70 -0.69 0.74
CA ILE A 181 13.11 -2.01 1.24
C ILE A 181 13.48 -1.93 2.73
N VAL A 182 14.26 -0.93 3.15
CA VAL A 182 14.61 -0.72 4.56
C VAL A 182 13.34 -0.46 5.37
N ALA A 183 12.46 0.42 4.90
CA ALA A 183 11.19 0.72 5.55
C ALA A 183 10.31 -0.54 5.69
N CYS A 184 10.25 -1.38 4.64
CA CYS A 184 9.56 -2.65 4.66
C CYS A 184 10.09 -3.58 5.75
N ILE A 185 11.41 -3.77 5.83
CA ILE A 185 12.05 -4.67 6.79
C ILE A 185 11.82 -4.16 8.22
N VAL A 186 12.04 -2.87 8.48
CA VAL A 186 11.84 -2.27 9.80
C VAL A 186 10.37 -2.36 10.22
N THR A 187 9.43 -2.03 9.32
CA THR A 187 8.00 -2.14 9.60
C THR A 187 7.61 -3.59 9.91
N SER A 188 8.11 -4.55 9.14
CA SER A 188 7.85 -5.97 9.36
C SER A 188 8.38 -6.47 10.72
N PHE A 189 9.57 -5.99 11.12
CA PHE A 189 10.18 -6.31 12.40
C PHE A 189 9.36 -5.77 13.58
N VAL A 190 8.92 -4.51 13.49
CA VAL A 190 8.07 -3.89 14.52
C VAL A 190 6.72 -4.62 14.57
N GLN A 191 6.10 -4.87 13.43
CA GLN A 191 4.78 -5.51 13.34
C GLN A 191 4.77 -6.95 13.83
N GLN A 192 5.90 -7.66 13.77
CA GLN A 192 6.03 -8.99 14.35
C GLN A 192 5.87 -9.00 15.88
N ARG A 193 6.22 -7.91 16.56
CA ARG A 193 6.12 -7.78 18.02
C ARG A 193 4.80 -7.17 18.50
N ILE A 194 3.94 -6.75 17.58
CA ILE A 194 2.66 -6.11 17.89
C ILE A 194 1.55 -7.18 18.00
N GLY A 195 0.75 -7.07 19.06
CA GLY A 195 -0.40 -7.94 19.33
C GLY A 195 -0.03 -9.25 20.02
N LYS A 196 -1.03 -9.86 20.69
CA LYS A 196 -0.87 -11.18 21.32
C LYS A 196 -0.77 -12.28 20.25
N GLU A 197 -0.43 -13.50 20.62
CA GLU A 197 -0.57 -14.63 19.70
C GLU A 197 -2.05 -14.93 19.41
N LEU A 198 -2.34 -15.61 18.30
CA LEU A 198 -3.73 -15.87 17.87
C LEU A 198 -4.51 -16.68 18.92
N ILE A 199 -3.88 -17.69 19.51
CA ILE A 199 -4.47 -18.56 20.55
C ILE A 199 -4.72 -17.80 21.86
N ALA A 200 -3.89 -16.78 22.15
CA ALA A 200 -4.00 -15.95 23.35
C ALA A 200 -4.99 -14.78 23.16
N ASP A 201 -5.68 -14.68 22.03
CA ASP A 201 -6.70 -13.66 21.82
C ASP A 201 -8.05 -14.05 22.45
N PRO A 202 -8.58 -13.27 23.40
CA PRO A 202 -9.91 -13.50 23.95
C PRO A 202 -11.03 -13.36 22.91
N VAL A 203 -10.88 -12.50 21.89
CA VAL A 203 -11.86 -12.34 20.81
C VAL A 203 -11.85 -13.54 19.89
N PHE A 204 -10.67 -14.10 19.59
CA PHE A 204 -10.55 -15.32 18.78
C PHE A 204 -11.20 -16.50 19.49
N ARG A 205 -10.90 -16.72 20.77
CA ARG A 205 -11.51 -17.80 21.57
C ARG A 205 -13.03 -17.70 21.59
N LYS A 206 -13.59 -16.51 21.85
CA LYS A 206 -15.04 -16.28 21.81
C LYS A 206 -15.65 -16.58 20.44
N ARG A 207 -14.96 -16.24 19.34
CA ARG A 207 -15.44 -16.53 17.97
C ARG A 207 -15.39 -18.00 17.60
N VAL A 208 -14.39 -18.73 18.13
CA VAL A 208 -14.29 -20.20 18.02
C VAL A 208 -15.40 -20.87 18.82
N GLU A 209 -15.60 -20.46 20.07
CA GLU A 209 -16.69 -20.96 20.94
C GLU A 209 -18.08 -20.70 20.36
N ALA A 210 -18.26 -19.56 19.68
CA ALA A 210 -19.49 -19.23 18.97
C ALA A 210 -19.66 -19.98 17.63
N GLY A 211 -18.70 -20.83 17.23
CA GLY A 211 -18.73 -21.58 15.97
C GLY A 211 -18.58 -20.74 14.70
N THR A 212 -18.28 -19.44 14.83
CA THR A 212 -18.16 -18.52 13.69
C THR A 212 -16.82 -18.63 12.95
N VAL A 213 -15.81 -19.26 13.57
CA VAL A 213 -14.45 -19.33 13.07
C VAL A 213 -13.84 -20.68 13.44
N GLU A 214 -13.33 -21.44 12.47
CA GLU A 214 -12.69 -22.74 12.69
C GLU A 214 -11.26 -22.58 13.21
N VAL A 215 -10.84 -23.42 14.16
CA VAL A 215 -9.44 -23.40 14.63
C VAL A 215 -8.51 -23.82 13.49
N PRO A 216 -7.44 -23.07 13.19
CA PRO A 216 -6.45 -23.53 12.21
C PRO A 216 -5.86 -24.88 12.60
N ALA A 217 -5.73 -25.81 11.66
CA ALA A 217 -5.14 -27.13 11.89
C ALA A 217 -3.78 -27.09 12.60
N ALA A 218 -2.95 -26.08 12.30
CA ALA A 218 -1.65 -25.88 12.96
C ALA A 218 -1.73 -25.55 14.46
N LEU A 219 -2.89 -25.09 14.94
CA LEU A 219 -3.12 -24.69 16.33
C LEU A 219 -4.07 -25.62 17.10
N GLU A 220 -4.71 -26.60 16.44
CA GLU A 220 -5.67 -27.50 17.09
C GLU A 220 -5.09 -28.20 18.33
N ALA A 221 -3.88 -28.75 18.21
CA ALA A 221 -3.22 -29.43 19.33
C ALA A 221 -2.88 -28.46 20.49
N SER A 222 -2.42 -27.24 20.18
CA SER A 222 -2.09 -26.22 21.19
C SER A 222 -3.34 -25.61 21.82
N PHE A 223 -4.44 -25.51 21.07
CA PHE A 223 -5.73 -25.04 21.56
C PHE A 223 -6.36 -26.07 22.50
N ALA A 224 -6.35 -27.36 22.10
CA ALA A 224 -6.82 -28.46 22.93
C ALA A 224 -6.04 -28.58 24.25
N ALA A 225 -4.71 -28.41 24.22
CA ALA A 225 -3.88 -28.42 25.42
C ALA A 225 -4.15 -27.25 26.38
N GLN A 226 -4.54 -26.07 25.87
CA GLN A 226 -4.94 -24.93 26.71
C GLN A 226 -6.37 -25.06 27.24
N ALA A 227 -7.23 -25.80 26.55
CA ALA A 227 -8.58 -26.11 27.02
C ALA A 227 -8.58 -27.18 28.13
N SER A 228 -7.66 -28.15 28.08
CA SER A 228 -7.56 -29.22 29.08
C SER A 228 -6.79 -28.84 30.35
N GLY A 229 -5.88 -27.86 30.30
CA GLY A 229 -5.10 -27.38 31.45
C GLY A 229 -5.80 -26.33 32.32
N GLY A 230 -7.06 -26.01 32.04
CA GLY A 230 -7.89 -25.05 32.80
C GLY A 230 -8.97 -25.67 33.68
N ALA A 231 -8.94 -27.00 33.87
CA ALA A 231 -9.83 -27.73 34.77
C ALA A 231 -9.16 -27.97 36.13
#